data_AF-A0A950MH14-F1
#
_entry.id   AF-A0A950MH14-F1
#
_cell.length_a   1.000
_cell.length_b   1.000
_cell.length_c   1.000
_cell.angle_alpha   90.00
_cell.angle_beta   90.00
_cell.angle_gamma   90.00
#
_symmetry.space_group_name_H-M   'P 1'
#
loop_
_entity.id
_entity.type
_entity.pdbx_description
1 polymer ?
#
loop_
_entity_poly.entity_id
_entity_poly.type
_entity_poly.pdbx_seq_one_letter_code
_entity_poly.pdbx_strand_id
1 'polypeptide(L)'
;MRWNICCRAGVHIRVINFVEGCWMYSLNDIFQLLQYQVSYVLQYFPYILLHFFMLFSIRFVLLVMLSKGIFCLAGSLRKYEFSFLLLMLISSLLVSIFLLVTSRGVFYLGNDFVFLSGVLLGGRRGFPLLMINWLFLSFYIYFESRDVAWVSYMLFDTTIHFLIGLTACGLLYNPLGEYSWGEIFFICLNKIMACVVSAACWLIMMHEEWLPGFNILLFRLVVWPLVSFPVIFLFMFFMKQDACLFTASAAKTR
;
A
#
# COMPACT_ATOMS: atom_id res chain seq x y z
N MET A 1 25.07 28.95 -8.34
CA MET A 1 24.19 29.09 -9.51
C MET A 1 23.18 30.20 -9.22
N ARG A 2 23.27 31.33 -9.93
CA ARG A 2 22.42 32.51 -9.72
C ARG A 2 21.16 32.39 -10.56
N TRP A 3 20.00 32.57 -9.91
CA TRP A 3 18.72 32.81 -10.55
C TRP A 3 18.65 34.30 -10.92
N ASN A 4 18.50 34.61 -12.22
CA ASN A 4 18.18 35.97 -12.66
C ASN A 4 16.78 35.98 -13.26
N ILE A 5 15.87 36.55 -12.49
CA ILE A 5 14.56 37.05 -12.88
C ILE A 5 14.78 38.26 -13.78
N CYS A 6 14.15 38.28 -14.96
CA CYS A 6 13.98 39.49 -15.74
C CYS A 6 12.49 39.71 -15.98
N CYS A 7 11.91 40.60 -15.18
CA CYS A 7 10.59 41.19 -15.41
C CYS A 7 10.77 42.61 -15.95
N ARG A 8 10.21 42.91 -17.13
CA ARG A 8 9.40 44.13 -17.41
C ARG A 8 9.15 44.29 -18.92
N ALA A 9 7.89 44.23 -19.34
CA ALA A 9 7.10 45.40 -19.73
C ALA A 9 5.79 44.97 -20.43
N GLY A 10 4.67 45.63 -20.10
CA GLY A 10 3.50 45.70 -20.97
C GLY A 10 2.24 45.01 -20.47
N VAL A 11 1.54 45.65 -19.54
CA VAL A 11 0.14 45.35 -19.19
C VAL A 11 -0.76 45.89 -20.30
N HIS A 12 -1.47 45.00 -21.00
CA HIS A 12 -2.92 45.04 -21.32
C HIS A 12 -3.26 44.26 -22.61
N ILE A 13 -4.33 43.45 -22.50
CA ILE A 13 -5.10 42.77 -23.55
C ILE A 13 -4.65 41.35 -23.93
N ARG A 14 -5.02 40.40 -23.06
CA ARG A 14 -5.79 39.17 -23.37
C ARG A 14 -5.74 38.25 -22.14
N VAL A 15 -6.65 38.41 -21.17
CA VAL A 15 -7.86 37.57 -21.09
C VAL A 15 -8.06 36.80 -22.40
N ILE A 16 -7.93 35.47 -22.37
CA ILE A 16 -7.67 34.53 -23.48
C ILE A 16 -6.16 34.21 -23.60
N ASN A 17 -5.64 33.43 -22.66
CA ASN A 17 -4.56 32.45 -22.88
C ASN A 17 -4.49 31.46 -21.70
N PHE A 18 -5.66 31.09 -21.15
CA PHE A 18 -5.78 30.07 -20.11
C PHE A 18 -6.00 28.66 -20.72
N VAL A 19 -5.79 28.49 -22.03
CA VAL A 19 -6.13 27.26 -22.79
C VAL A 19 -4.99 26.72 -23.66
N GLU A 20 -3.82 27.37 -23.71
CA GLU A 20 -2.69 26.93 -24.57
C GLU A 20 -1.47 26.44 -23.76
N GLY A 21 -1.74 25.72 -22.68
CA GLY A 21 -0.71 25.06 -21.86
C GLY A 21 -0.95 23.56 -21.70
N CYS A 22 -1.79 22.95 -22.55
CA CYS A 22 -1.87 21.50 -22.61
C CYS A 22 -0.61 21.02 -23.33
N TRP A 23 0.48 20.84 -22.58
CA TRP A 23 1.67 20.14 -23.04
C TRP A 23 1.21 18.76 -23.51
N MET A 24 1.00 18.58 -24.82
CA MET A 24 0.92 17.25 -25.41
C MET A 24 2.30 16.65 -25.18
N TYR A 25 2.42 15.82 -24.14
CA TYR A 25 3.57 14.94 -24.00
C TYR A 25 3.72 14.19 -25.32
N SER A 26 4.89 14.31 -25.94
CA SER A 26 5.17 13.49 -27.10
C SER A 26 5.16 12.03 -26.66
N LEU A 27 4.81 11.11 -27.57
CA LEU A 27 4.89 9.67 -27.26
C LEU A 27 6.28 9.29 -26.73
N ASN A 28 7.32 9.97 -27.20
CA ASN A 28 8.69 9.80 -26.72
C ASN A 28 8.85 10.17 -25.22
N ASP A 29 8.22 11.25 -24.76
CA ASP A 29 8.25 11.64 -23.33
C ASP A 29 7.56 10.58 -22.47
N ILE A 30 6.43 10.03 -22.95
CA ILE A 30 5.71 8.93 -22.28
C ILE A 30 6.59 7.67 -22.20
N PHE A 31 7.29 7.32 -23.28
CA PHE A 31 8.20 6.17 -23.30
C PHE A 31 9.40 6.37 -22.37
N GLN A 32 10.00 7.55 -22.35
CA GLN A 32 11.10 7.87 -21.42
C GLN A 32 10.65 7.80 -19.97
N LEU A 33 9.44 8.28 -19.66
CA LEU A 33 8.85 8.20 -18.34
C LEU A 33 8.58 6.73 -17.93
N LEU A 34 8.04 5.93 -18.84
CA LEU A 34 7.84 4.49 -18.62
C LEU A 34 9.18 3.78 -18.36
N GLN A 35 10.21 4.06 -19.16
CA GLN A 35 11.54 3.49 -18.99
C GLN A 35 12.16 3.88 -17.64
N TYR A 36 12.00 5.14 -17.22
CA TYR A 36 12.41 5.60 -15.89
C TYR A 36 11.70 4.79 -14.80
N GLN A 37 10.38 4.63 -14.89
CA GLN A 37 9.59 3.87 -13.92
C GLN A 37 9.96 2.38 -13.88
N VAL A 38 10.21 1.74 -15.03
CA VAL A 38 10.68 0.34 -15.09
C VAL A 38 12.07 0.21 -14.48
N SER A 39 13.00 1.11 -14.84
CA SER A 39 14.34 1.15 -14.25
C SER A 39 14.28 1.36 -12.73
N TYR A 40 13.33 2.18 -12.28
CA TYR A 40 13.07 2.40 -10.87
C TYR A 40 12.60 1.09 -10.21
N VAL A 41 11.58 0.42 -10.73
CA VAL A 41 11.12 -0.89 -10.20
C VAL A 41 12.27 -1.90 -10.13
N LEU A 42 13.09 -2.02 -11.18
CA LEU A 42 14.22 -2.94 -11.20
C LEU A 42 15.27 -2.62 -10.13
N GLN A 43 15.55 -1.33 -9.90
CA GLN A 43 16.48 -0.91 -8.85
C GLN A 43 15.98 -1.30 -7.45
N TYR A 44 14.67 -1.27 -7.23
CA TYR A 44 14.05 -1.62 -5.94
C TYR A 44 13.56 -3.08 -5.90
N PHE A 45 13.77 -3.87 -6.95
CA PHE A 45 13.39 -5.28 -6.98
C PHE A 45 14.01 -6.12 -5.85
N PRO A 46 15.29 -5.94 -5.47
CA PRO A 46 15.85 -6.65 -4.32
C PRO A 46 15.11 -6.38 -3.00
N TYR A 47 14.56 -5.17 -2.84
CA TYR A 47 13.76 -4.83 -1.67
C TYR A 47 12.42 -5.59 -1.66
N ILE A 48 11.78 -5.70 -2.83
CA ILE A 48 10.56 -6.49 -2.99
C ILE A 48 10.82 -7.96 -2.62
N LEU A 49 11.93 -8.54 -3.10
CA LEU A 49 12.34 -9.90 -2.75
C LEU A 49 12.63 -10.07 -1.26
N LEU A 50 13.35 -9.13 -0.64
CA LEU A 50 13.59 -9.15 0.80
C LEU A 50 12.27 -9.13 1.58
N HIS A 51 11.31 -8.34 1.12
CA HIS A 51 10.01 -8.25 1.74
C HIS A 51 9.24 -9.59 1.68
N PHE A 52 9.30 -10.27 0.53
CA PHE A 52 8.77 -11.63 0.40
C PHE A 52 9.43 -12.63 1.34
N PHE A 53 10.76 -12.59 1.44
CA PHE A 53 11.51 -13.48 2.35
C PHE A 53 11.15 -13.24 3.81
N MET A 54 11.01 -11.97 4.22
CA MET A 54 10.57 -11.60 5.56
C MET A 54 9.17 -12.13 5.84
N LEU A 55 8.22 -11.95 4.92
CA LEU A 55 6.85 -12.42 5.08
C LEU A 55 6.78 -13.94 5.27
N PHE A 56 7.54 -14.69 4.48
CA PHE A 56 7.63 -16.14 4.59
C PHE A 56 8.25 -16.56 5.93
N SER A 57 9.33 -15.91 6.34
CA SER A 57 10.04 -16.21 7.60
C SER A 57 9.17 -15.94 8.83
N ILE A 58 8.48 -14.79 8.87
CA ILE A 58 7.60 -14.43 9.99
C ILE A 58 6.40 -15.37 10.04
N ARG A 59 5.80 -15.70 8.89
CA ARG A 59 4.72 -16.70 8.80
C ARG A 59 5.17 -18.03 9.38
N PHE A 60 6.35 -18.52 8.98
CA PHE A 60 6.88 -19.79 9.47
C PHE A 60 7.04 -19.78 10.99
N VAL A 61 7.65 -18.73 11.55
CA VAL A 61 7.81 -18.57 13.01
C VAL A 61 6.46 -18.58 13.72
N LEU A 62 5.48 -17.82 13.21
CA LEU A 62 4.14 -17.73 13.81
C LEU A 62 3.40 -19.08 13.77
N LEU A 63 3.48 -19.82 12.67
CA LEU A 63 2.91 -21.16 12.56
C LEU A 63 3.51 -22.13 13.58
N VAL A 64 4.84 -22.08 13.78
CA VAL A 64 5.53 -22.89 14.80
C VAL A 64 5.12 -22.49 16.21
N MET A 65 4.95 -21.19 16.48
CA MET A 65 4.48 -20.72 17.79
C MET A 65 3.03 -21.14 18.08
N LEU A 66 2.17 -21.09 17.05
CA LEU A 66 0.79 -21.57 17.11
C LEU A 66 0.72 -23.08 17.38
N SER A 67 1.51 -23.89 16.67
CA SER A 67 1.52 -25.34 16.84
C SER A 67 2.01 -25.77 18.23
N LYS A 68 2.90 -24.98 18.84
CA LYS A 68 3.39 -25.18 20.22
C LYS A 68 2.45 -24.64 21.29
N GLY A 69 1.30 -24.06 20.92
CA GLY A 69 0.29 -23.58 21.86
C GLY A 69 0.69 -22.36 22.68
N ILE A 70 1.71 -21.60 22.23
CA ILE A 70 2.28 -20.46 22.98
C ILE A 70 1.25 -19.34 23.21
N PHE A 71 0.26 -19.20 22.32
CA PHE A 71 -0.81 -18.21 22.46
C PHE A 71 -1.95 -18.74 23.35
N CYS A 72 -2.13 -18.14 24.53
CA CYS A 72 -3.17 -18.42 25.51
C CYS A 72 -4.54 -17.79 25.18
N LEU A 73 -4.98 -17.84 23.93
CA LEU A 73 -6.31 -17.35 23.51
C LEU A 73 -7.35 -18.49 23.50
N ALA A 74 -8.57 -18.23 23.96
CA ALA A 74 -9.64 -19.22 23.93
C ALA A 74 -10.13 -19.46 22.48
N GLY A 75 -9.98 -20.70 21.98
CA GLY A 75 -10.49 -21.16 20.67
C GLY A 75 -9.50 -21.08 19.50
N SER A 76 -9.48 -22.11 18.65
CA SER A 76 -8.56 -22.23 17.50
C SER A 76 -8.68 -21.08 16.49
N LEU A 77 -9.90 -20.65 16.17
CA LEU A 77 -10.16 -19.61 15.17
C LEU A 77 -9.69 -18.22 15.64
N ARG A 78 -9.88 -17.88 16.92
CA ARG A 78 -9.42 -16.59 17.48
C ARG A 78 -7.90 -16.52 17.58
N LYS A 79 -7.23 -17.65 17.84
CA LYS A 79 -5.76 -17.75 17.78
C LYS A 79 -5.26 -17.47 16.37
N TYR A 80 -5.91 -18.06 15.36
CA TYR A 80 -5.58 -17.86 13.95
C TYR A 80 -5.71 -16.39 13.54
N GLU A 81 -6.86 -15.76 13.78
CA GLU A 81 -7.11 -14.34 13.51
C GLU A 81 -6.07 -13.41 14.15
N PHE A 82 -5.75 -13.67 15.42
CA PHE A 82 -4.75 -12.89 16.16
C PHE A 82 -3.35 -13.05 15.55
N SER A 83 -2.96 -14.26 15.15
CA SER A 83 -1.68 -14.47 14.48
C SER A 83 -1.61 -13.81 13.11
N PHE A 84 -2.72 -13.71 12.37
CA PHE A 84 -2.77 -12.94 11.12
C PHE A 84 -2.62 -11.44 11.36
N LEU A 85 -3.31 -10.89 12.36
CA LEU A 85 -3.12 -9.50 12.76
C LEU A 85 -1.67 -9.25 13.18
N LEU A 86 -1.06 -10.15 13.94
CA LEU A 86 0.33 -10.05 14.37
C LEU A 86 1.30 -10.13 13.19
N LEU A 87 1.07 -11.02 12.22
CA LEU A 87 1.85 -11.11 10.98
C LEU A 87 1.81 -9.79 10.22
N MET A 88 0.60 -9.29 9.92
CA MET A 88 0.43 -8.02 9.19
C MET A 88 1.04 -6.84 9.96
N LEU A 89 0.91 -6.83 11.28
CA LEU A 89 1.51 -5.80 12.13
C LEU A 89 3.04 -5.84 12.05
N ILE A 90 3.67 -6.98 12.31
CA ILE A 90 5.13 -7.10 12.27
C ILE A 90 5.66 -6.77 10.87
N SER A 91 5.00 -7.26 9.81
CA SER A 91 5.39 -6.95 8.43
C SER A 91 5.27 -5.45 8.12
N SER A 92 4.17 -4.80 8.53
CA SER A 92 3.99 -3.35 8.36
C SER A 92 5.03 -2.54 9.16
N LEU A 93 5.37 -2.97 10.36
CA LEU A 93 6.39 -2.34 11.20
C LEU A 93 7.77 -2.43 10.56
N LEU A 94 8.17 -3.61 10.09
CA LEU A 94 9.46 -3.82 9.43
C LEU A 94 9.59 -2.97 8.15
N VAL A 95 8.52 -2.86 7.36
CA VAL A 95 8.50 -1.96 6.19
C VAL A 95 8.67 -0.51 6.60
N SER A 96 8.00 -0.09 7.68
CA SER A 96 8.08 1.29 8.18
C SER A 96 9.48 1.62 8.74
N ILE A 97 10.10 0.69 9.47
CA ILE A 97 11.48 0.82 9.96
C ILE A 97 12.46 0.87 8.79
N PHE A 98 12.27 0.04 7.78
CA PHE A 98 13.13 0.06 6.60
C PHE A 98 13.01 1.38 5.82
N LEU A 99 11.80 1.93 5.70
CA LEU A 99 11.57 3.24 5.10
C LEU A 99 12.33 4.35 5.86
N LEU A 100 12.31 4.31 7.19
CA LEU A 100 13.08 5.21 8.06
C LEU A 100 14.58 5.09 7.82
N VAL A 101 15.13 3.87 7.77
CA VAL A 101 16.57 3.64 7.63
C VAL A 101 17.09 4.00 6.24
N THR A 102 16.29 3.78 5.20
CA THR A 102 16.74 3.96 3.81
C THR A 102 16.43 5.34 3.23
N SER A 103 15.58 6.14 3.91
CA SER A 103 15.11 7.46 3.46
C SER A 103 14.56 7.48 2.01
N ARG A 104 14.19 6.33 1.44
CA ARG A 104 13.71 6.20 0.06
C ARG A 104 12.20 6.03 0.06
N GLY A 105 11.52 7.16 0.17
CA GLY A 105 10.10 7.29 0.49
C GLY A 105 9.07 6.93 -0.60
N VAL A 106 9.46 6.29 -1.70
CA VAL A 106 8.54 6.12 -2.85
C VAL A 106 7.77 4.79 -2.80
N PHE A 107 8.33 3.73 -2.20
CA PHE A 107 7.68 2.41 -2.10
C PHE A 107 7.29 2.05 -0.66
N TYR A 108 6.19 2.64 -0.16
CA TYR A 108 5.66 2.26 1.15
C TYR A 108 4.66 1.10 1.07
N LEU A 109 5.16 -0.13 1.02
CA LEU A 109 4.33 -1.35 0.98
C LEU A 109 3.49 -1.56 2.25
N GLY A 110 3.66 -0.74 3.29
CA GLY A 110 2.83 -0.77 4.50
C GLY A 110 1.33 -0.58 4.19
N ASN A 111 1.01 0.19 3.15
CA ASN A 111 -0.37 0.41 2.71
C ASN A 111 -1.06 -0.87 2.24
N ASP A 112 -0.29 -1.87 1.78
CA ASP A 112 -0.86 -3.13 1.32
C ASP A 112 -1.36 -3.96 2.50
N PHE A 113 -0.65 -3.92 3.63
CA PHE A 113 -1.10 -4.55 4.87
C PHE A 113 -2.28 -3.81 5.50
N VAL A 114 -2.31 -2.48 5.42
CA VAL A 114 -3.47 -1.68 5.86
C VAL A 114 -4.71 -1.97 5.00
N PHE A 115 -4.54 -2.08 3.69
CA PHE A 115 -5.61 -2.53 2.79
C PHE A 115 -6.08 -3.93 3.17
N LEU A 116 -5.17 -4.89 3.28
CA LEU A 116 -5.48 -6.28 3.63
C LEU A 116 -6.12 -6.42 5.01
N SER A 117 -5.75 -5.60 6.00
CA SER A 117 -6.40 -5.65 7.31
C SER A 117 -7.84 -5.15 7.24
N GLY A 118 -8.13 -4.16 6.39
CA GLY A 118 -9.50 -3.75 6.06
C GLY A 118 -10.30 -4.88 5.41
N VAL A 119 -9.70 -5.57 4.44
CA VAL A 119 -10.33 -6.69 3.71
C VAL A 119 -10.60 -7.91 4.60
N LEU A 120 -9.61 -8.33 5.39
CA LEU A 120 -9.60 -9.63 6.06
C LEU A 120 -10.11 -9.56 7.51
N LEU A 121 -9.83 -8.47 8.21
CA LEU A 121 -10.18 -8.35 9.63
C LEU A 121 -11.41 -7.46 9.84
N GLY A 122 -11.82 -6.72 8.81
CA GLY A 122 -12.89 -5.74 8.88
C GLY A 122 -12.53 -4.55 9.77
N GLY A 123 -13.51 -3.67 9.99
CA GLY A 123 -13.28 -2.37 10.62
C GLY A 123 -12.76 -2.50 12.06
N ARG A 124 -13.47 -3.25 12.91
CA ARG A 124 -13.17 -3.34 14.34
C ARG A 124 -11.78 -3.89 14.64
N ARG A 125 -11.31 -4.88 13.87
CA ARG A 125 -10.04 -5.57 14.12
C ARG A 125 -8.91 -5.08 13.24
N GLY A 126 -9.19 -4.54 12.06
CA GLY A 126 -8.18 -3.93 11.18
C GLY A 126 -7.78 -2.52 11.59
N PHE A 127 -8.65 -1.77 12.28
CA PHE A 127 -8.40 -0.40 12.69
C PHE A 127 -7.13 -0.18 13.53
N PRO A 128 -6.75 -1.06 14.48
CA PRO A 128 -5.47 -0.95 15.19
C PRO A 128 -4.25 -0.90 14.26
N LEU A 129 -4.27 -1.61 13.12
CA LEU A 129 -3.17 -1.57 12.16
C LEU A 129 -3.07 -0.20 11.48
N LEU A 130 -4.21 0.39 11.11
CA LEU A 130 -4.26 1.75 10.56
C LEU A 130 -3.70 2.77 11.56
N MET A 131 -4.13 2.71 12.82
CA MET A 131 -3.65 3.62 13.87
C MET A 131 -2.14 3.51 14.07
N ILE A 132 -1.61 2.29 14.13
CA ILE A 132 -0.16 2.09 14.26
C ILE A 132 0.56 2.66 13.04
N ASN A 133 0.04 2.42 11.83
CA ASN A 133 0.63 2.96 10.61
C ASN A 133 0.68 4.50 10.63
N TRP A 134 -0.42 5.16 11.04
CA TRP A 134 -0.45 6.61 11.22
C TRP A 134 0.55 7.12 12.26
N LEU A 135 0.69 6.42 13.39
CA LEU A 135 1.69 6.76 14.39
C LEU A 135 3.10 6.72 13.78
N PHE A 136 3.43 5.66 13.02
CA PHE A 136 4.72 5.56 12.35
C PHE A 136 4.96 6.66 11.32
N LEU A 137 3.96 6.95 10.48
CA LEU A 137 4.05 8.05 9.51
C LEU A 137 4.19 9.41 10.21
N SER A 138 3.53 9.61 11.35
CA SER A 138 3.66 10.84 12.14
C SER A 138 5.04 10.97 12.77
N PHE A 139 5.60 9.88 13.31
CA PHE A 139 6.98 9.86 13.79
C PHE A 139 7.98 10.12 12.66
N TYR A 140 7.71 9.62 11.45
CA TYR A 140 8.54 9.91 10.28
C TYR A 140 8.62 11.41 9.97
N ILE A 141 7.53 12.17 10.10
CA ILE A 141 7.52 13.65 9.97
C ILE A 141 8.49 14.27 10.98
N TYR A 142 8.38 13.83 12.23
CA TYR A 142 9.16 14.40 13.32
C TYR A 142 10.67 14.22 13.12
N PHE A 143 11.10 13.08 12.57
CA PHE A 143 12.52 12.78 12.38
C PHE A 143 13.11 13.30 11.07
N GLU A 144 12.39 13.19 9.96
CA GLU A 144 12.96 13.43 8.63
C GLU A 144 12.68 14.86 8.10
N SER A 145 12.00 15.71 8.88
CA SER A 145 11.63 17.10 8.55
C SER A 145 11.11 17.31 7.12
N ARG A 146 10.42 16.30 6.58
CA ARG A 146 9.90 16.31 5.21
C ARG A 146 8.68 17.20 5.05
N ASP A 147 8.45 17.54 3.79
CA ASP A 147 7.27 18.25 3.30
C ASP A 147 5.99 17.69 3.92
N VAL A 148 5.33 18.53 4.73
CA VAL A 148 4.10 18.21 5.45
C VAL A 148 3.03 17.74 4.48
N ALA A 149 2.98 18.31 3.28
CA ALA A 149 2.00 17.96 2.26
C ALA A 149 2.16 16.49 1.79
N TRP A 150 3.39 16.01 1.64
CA TRP A 150 3.66 14.62 1.29
C TRP A 150 3.16 13.66 2.38
N VAL A 151 3.41 13.96 3.66
CA VAL A 151 2.99 13.04 4.73
C VAL A 151 1.50 13.12 5.00
N SER A 152 0.89 14.30 4.92
CA SER A 152 -0.57 14.43 4.92
C SER A 152 -1.19 13.58 3.82
N TYR A 153 -0.63 13.60 2.62
CA TYR A 153 -1.07 12.70 1.56
C TYR A 153 -0.90 11.23 1.92
N MET A 154 0.24 10.80 2.48
CA MET A 154 0.45 9.41 2.89
C MET A 154 -0.55 8.94 3.97
N LEU A 155 -0.96 9.84 4.88
CA LEU A 155 -2.01 9.57 5.85
C LEU A 155 -3.38 9.43 5.18
N PHE A 156 -3.72 10.30 4.22
CA PHE A 156 -4.96 10.14 3.44
C PHE A 156 -4.95 8.85 2.62
N ASP A 157 -3.82 8.55 1.98
CA ASP A 157 -3.61 7.38 1.15
C ASP A 157 -3.75 6.07 1.95
N THR A 158 -3.14 5.96 3.14
CA THR A 158 -3.37 4.82 4.06
C THR A 158 -4.84 4.68 4.42
N THR A 159 -5.54 5.79 4.65
CA THR A 159 -6.97 5.80 4.99
C THR A 159 -7.83 5.31 3.84
N ILE A 160 -7.59 5.78 2.61
CA ILE A 160 -8.29 5.37 1.39
C ILE A 160 -8.13 3.86 1.20
N HIS A 161 -6.91 3.35 1.36
CA HIS A 161 -6.62 1.93 1.27
C HIS A 161 -7.38 1.11 2.32
N PHE A 162 -7.44 1.58 3.57
CA PHE A 162 -8.21 0.92 4.61
C PHE A 162 -9.71 0.90 4.31
N LEU A 163 -10.27 2.05 3.90
CA LEU A 163 -11.70 2.18 3.61
C LEU A 163 -12.13 1.32 2.43
N ILE A 164 -11.35 1.29 1.36
CA ILE A 164 -11.65 0.44 0.20
C ILE A 164 -11.49 -1.04 0.56
N GLY A 165 -10.48 -1.38 1.36
CA GLY A 165 -10.36 -2.71 1.94
C GLY A 165 -11.60 -3.10 2.77
N LEU A 166 -12.11 -2.18 3.59
CA LEU A 166 -13.33 -2.37 4.38
C LEU A 166 -14.57 -2.57 3.51
N THR A 167 -14.69 -1.82 2.41
CA THR A 167 -15.79 -2.03 1.46
C THR A 167 -15.71 -3.41 0.80
N ALA A 168 -14.51 -3.88 0.43
CA ALA A 168 -14.32 -5.22 -0.08
C ALA A 168 -14.66 -6.28 0.96
N CYS A 169 -14.31 -6.07 2.24
CA CYS A 169 -14.73 -6.95 3.34
C CYS A 169 -16.25 -7.07 3.45
N GLY A 170 -17.00 -5.97 3.28
CA GLY A 170 -18.46 -5.99 3.33
C GLY A 170 -19.11 -6.72 2.14
N LEU A 171 -18.41 -6.80 1.02
CA LEU A 171 -18.85 -7.50 -0.20
C LEU A 171 -18.44 -8.98 -0.23
N LEU A 172 -17.43 -9.35 0.56
CA LEU A 172 -16.96 -10.72 0.72
C LEU A 172 -17.77 -11.42 1.82
N TYR A 173 -18.32 -12.59 1.52
CA TYR A 173 -19.15 -13.35 2.45
C TYR A 173 -18.33 -14.02 3.58
N ASN A 174 -17.01 -14.14 3.43
CA ASN A 174 -16.13 -14.86 4.34
C ASN A 174 -15.02 -13.95 4.91
N PRO A 175 -15.06 -13.57 6.19
CA PRO A 175 -14.05 -12.68 6.76
C PRO A 175 -12.70 -13.37 6.96
N LEU A 176 -12.64 -14.66 7.32
CA LEU A 176 -11.39 -15.42 7.40
C LEU A 176 -11.63 -16.90 7.08
N GLY A 177 -11.44 -17.30 5.83
CA GLY A 177 -11.49 -18.72 5.48
C GLY A 177 -11.78 -18.97 4.01
N GLU A 178 -11.06 -19.95 3.45
CA GLU A 178 -11.15 -20.49 2.08
C GLU A 178 -11.58 -19.49 1.00
N TYR A 179 -10.75 -18.48 0.76
CA TYR A 179 -10.92 -17.61 -0.39
C TYR A 179 -10.79 -18.41 -1.70
N SER A 180 -11.85 -18.36 -2.50
CA SER A 180 -11.86 -18.81 -3.89
C SER A 180 -10.94 -17.94 -4.75
N TRP A 181 -10.51 -18.47 -5.89
CA TRP A 181 -9.70 -17.70 -6.84
C TRP A 181 -10.43 -16.43 -7.33
N GLY A 182 -11.76 -16.49 -7.44
CA GLY A 182 -12.60 -15.34 -7.79
C GLY A 182 -12.55 -14.24 -6.72
N GLU A 183 -12.58 -14.60 -5.44
CA GLU A 183 -12.48 -13.63 -4.35
C GLU A 183 -11.08 -13.00 -4.26
N ILE A 184 -10.02 -13.79 -4.47
CA ILE A 184 -8.65 -13.26 -4.54
C ILE A 184 -8.53 -12.26 -5.70
N PHE A 185 -9.06 -12.60 -6.87
CA PHE A 185 -9.08 -11.68 -8.01
C PHE A 185 -9.89 -10.41 -7.72
N PHE A 186 -11.05 -10.54 -7.07
CA PHE A 186 -11.87 -9.41 -6.64
C PHE A 186 -11.12 -8.48 -5.66
N ILE A 187 -10.36 -9.03 -4.72
CA ILE A 187 -9.52 -8.26 -3.81
C ILE A 187 -8.46 -7.48 -4.58
N CYS A 188 -7.79 -8.10 -5.56
CA CYS A 188 -6.82 -7.42 -6.42
C CYS A 188 -7.48 -6.29 -7.24
N LEU A 189 -8.68 -6.49 -7.77
CA LEU A 189 -9.43 -5.43 -8.46
C LEU A 189 -9.76 -4.25 -7.53
N ASN A 190 -10.20 -4.53 -6.30
CA ASN A 190 -10.45 -3.47 -5.31
C ASN A 190 -9.19 -2.69 -4.95
N LYS A 191 -8.02 -3.34 -4.99
CA LYS A 191 -6.74 -2.64 -4.84
C LYS A 191 -6.48 -1.65 -5.98
N ILE A 192 -6.85 -1.96 -7.23
CA ILE A 192 -6.79 -0.99 -8.34
C ILE A 192 -7.64 0.23 -8.01
N MET A 193 -8.87 0.01 -7.53
CA MET A 193 -9.75 1.11 -7.15
C MET A 193 -9.12 1.99 -6.07
N ALA A 194 -8.42 1.39 -5.09
CA ALA A 194 -7.66 2.15 -4.11
C ALA A 194 -6.53 2.98 -4.71
N CYS A 195 -5.80 2.43 -5.67
CA CYS A 195 -4.77 3.18 -6.40
C CYS A 195 -5.38 4.34 -7.23
N VAL A 196 -6.53 4.13 -7.88
CA VAL A 196 -7.22 5.16 -8.66
C VAL A 196 -7.74 6.29 -7.78
N VAL A 197 -8.41 5.95 -6.66
CA VAL A 197 -8.93 6.97 -5.72
C VAL A 197 -7.78 7.73 -5.07
N SER A 198 -6.71 7.04 -4.67
CA SER A 198 -5.49 7.66 -4.15
C SER A 198 -4.86 8.63 -5.16
N ALA A 199 -4.74 8.23 -6.43
CA ALA A 199 -4.24 9.09 -7.50
C ALA A 199 -5.14 10.31 -7.74
N ALA A 200 -6.46 10.15 -7.68
CA ALA A 200 -7.41 11.26 -7.81
C ALA A 200 -7.28 12.26 -6.64
N CYS A 201 -7.15 11.77 -5.40
CA CYS A 201 -6.91 12.61 -4.23
C CYS A 201 -5.58 13.37 -4.34
N TRP A 202 -4.53 12.73 -4.84
CA TRP A 202 -3.25 13.39 -5.11
C TRP A 202 -3.40 14.54 -6.11
N LEU A 203 -4.09 14.31 -7.23
CA LEU A 203 -4.33 15.36 -8.24
C LEU A 203 -5.06 16.57 -7.66
N ILE A 204 -6.00 16.36 -6.74
CA ILE A 204 -6.73 17.45 -6.09
C ILE A 204 -5.80 18.22 -5.14
N MET A 205 -4.99 17.52 -4.35
CA MET A 205 -4.09 18.13 -3.36
C MET A 205 -2.91 18.89 -4.01
N MET A 206 -2.39 18.40 -5.13
CA MET A 206 -1.18 18.93 -5.79
C MET A 206 -1.48 19.55 -7.16
N HIS A 207 -2.67 20.13 -7.32
CA HIS A 207 -3.11 20.72 -8.59
C HIS A 207 -2.18 21.83 -9.10
N GLU A 208 -1.45 22.51 -8.22
CA GLU A 208 -0.47 23.55 -8.57
C GLU A 208 0.89 22.97 -9.03
N GLU A 209 1.17 21.70 -8.72
CA GLU A 209 2.43 21.01 -9.04
C GLU A 209 2.23 19.86 -10.04
N TRP A 210 1.74 20.19 -11.23
CA TRP A 210 1.37 19.20 -12.26
C TRP A 210 2.51 18.27 -12.71
N LEU A 211 3.74 18.79 -12.83
CA LEU A 211 4.92 18.05 -13.31
C LEU A 211 5.41 16.96 -12.33
N PRO A 212 5.63 17.25 -11.03
CA PRO A 212 5.81 16.23 -10.00
C PRO A 212 4.59 15.30 -9.88
N GLY A 213 3.39 15.87 -10.07
CA GLY A 213 2.12 15.17 -9.99
C GLY A 213 1.98 14.03 -10.98
N PHE A 214 2.37 14.24 -12.24
CA PHE A 214 2.27 13.22 -13.30
C PHE A 214 3.17 11.99 -13.04
N ASN A 215 4.39 12.21 -12.52
CA ASN A 215 5.30 11.12 -12.15
C ASN A 215 4.73 10.24 -11.04
N ILE A 216 4.13 10.87 -10.03
CA ILE A 216 3.52 10.17 -8.90
C ILE A 216 2.25 9.44 -9.34
N LEU A 217 1.47 10.03 -10.25
CA LEU A 217 0.28 9.40 -10.80
C LEU A 217 0.62 8.14 -11.62
N LEU A 218 1.62 8.22 -12.50
CA LEU A 218 2.05 7.08 -13.31
C LEU A 218 2.66 5.99 -12.43
N PHE A 219 3.43 6.37 -11.41
CA PHE A 219 3.90 5.46 -10.38
C PHE A 219 2.74 4.75 -9.65
N ARG A 220 1.69 5.48 -9.25
CA ARG A 220 0.54 4.95 -8.50
C ARG A 220 -0.36 4.04 -9.33
N LEU A 221 -0.53 4.33 -10.62
CA LEU A 221 -1.43 3.58 -11.50
C LEU A 221 -0.76 2.39 -12.19
N VAL A 222 0.56 2.42 -12.39
CA VAL A 222 1.29 1.39 -13.14
C VAL A 222 2.26 0.63 -12.24
N VAL A 223 3.17 1.35 -11.59
CA VAL A 223 4.24 0.72 -10.81
C VAL A 223 3.72 0.10 -9.52
N TRP A 224 2.84 0.80 -8.81
CA TRP A 224 2.33 0.32 -7.53
C TRP A 224 1.55 -0.99 -7.66
N PRO A 225 0.60 -1.15 -8.61
CA PRO A 225 -0.08 -2.44 -8.80
C PRO A 225 0.89 -3.57 -9.18
N LEU A 226 1.91 -3.29 -10.00
CA LEU A 226 2.91 -4.29 -10.41
C LEU A 226 3.69 -4.86 -9.23
N VAL A 227 3.98 -4.04 -8.21
CA VAL A 227 4.68 -4.49 -7.00
C VAL A 227 3.71 -5.06 -5.96
N SER A 228 2.56 -4.40 -5.78
CA SER A 228 1.58 -4.70 -4.74
C SER A 228 0.83 -6.01 -5.00
N PHE A 229 0.50 -6.31 -6.26
CA PHE A 229 -0.29 -7.50 -6.58
C PHE A 229 0.43 -8.81 -6.28
N PRO A 230 1.70 -9.00 -6.64
CA PRO A 230 2.44 -10.18 -6.21
C PRO A 230 2.42 -10.37 -4.69
N VAL A 231 2.53 -9.28 -3.92
CA VAL A 231 2.50 -9.32 -2.44
C VAL A 231 1.13 -9.72 -1.93
N ILE A 232 0.07 -9.04 -2.38
CA ILE A 232 -1.33 -9.32 -1.99
C ILE A 232 -1.71 -10.75 -2.39
N PHE A 233 -1.42 -11.14 -3.62
CA PHE A 233 -1.75 -12.47 -4.13
C PHE A 233 -1.03 -13.56 -3.33
N LEU A 234 0.27 -13.42 -3.09
CA LEU A 234 1.04 -14.39 -2.32
C LEU A 234 0.52 -14.48 -0.88
N PHE A 235 0.20 -13.35 -0.26
CA PHE A 235 -0.37 -13.30 1.08
C PHE A 235 -1.70 -14.06 1.15
N MET A 236 -2.61 -13.77 0.22
CA MET A 236 -3.91 -14.44 0.12
C MET A 236 -3.77 -15.94 -0.18
N PHE A 237 -2.79 -16.32 -1.01
CA PHE A 237 -2.48 -17.71 -1.30
C PHE A 237 -1.99 -18.45 -0.06
N PHE A 238 -1.09 -17.86 0.72
CA PHE A 238 -0.64 -18.43 1.99
C PHE A 238 -1.76 -18.53 3.03
N MET A 239 -2.62 -17.52 3.10
CA MET A 239 -3.82 -17.55 3.94
C MET A 239 -4.73 -18.72 3.60
N LYS A 240 -4.98 -18.95 2.30
CA LYS A 240 -5.76 -20.08 1.82
C LYS A 240 -5.14 -21.42 2.25
N GLN A 241 -3.83 -21.58 2.09
CA GLN A 241 -3.12 -22.79 2.51
C GLN A 241 -3.22 -23.01 4.03
N ASP A 242 -3.01 -21.95 4.81
CA ASP A 242 -3.06 -22.02 6.27
C ASP A 242 -4.48 -22.35 6.74
N ALA A 243 -5.51 -21.74 6.16
CA ALA A 243 -6.90 -22.02 6.50
C ALA A 243 -7.24 -23.51 6.32
N CYS A 244 -6.84 -24.13 5.20
CA CYS A 244 -7.05 -25.57 4.98
C CYS A 244 -6.33 -26.46 6.01
N LEU A 245 -5.14 -26.07 6.48
CA LEU A 245 -4.42 -26.80 7.53
C LEU A 245 -5.11 -26.69 8.90
N PHE A 246 -5.65 -25.52 9.22
CA PHE A 246 -6.36 -25.29 10.48
C PHE A 246 -7.74 -25.95 10.52
N THR A 247 -8.49 -25.98 9.41
CA THR A 247 -9.76 -26.72 9.33
C THR A 247 -9.54 -28.23 9.43
N ALA A 248 -8.54 -28.78 8.74
CA ALA A 248 -8.20 -30.20 8.80
C ALA A 248 -7.75 -30.67 10.20
N SER A 249 -7.01 -29.85 10.94
CA SER A 249 -6.59 -30.16 12.32
C SER A 249 -7.73 -30.05 13.34
N ALA A 250 -8.66 -29.11 13.14
CA ALA A 250 -9.87 -29.00 13.97
C ALA A 250 -10.84 -30.19 13.75
N ALA A 251 -10.87 -30.78 12.55
CA ALA A 251 -11.69 -31.96 12.27
C ALA A 251 -11.16 -33.25 12.94
N LYS A 252 -9.85 -33.35 13.19
CA LYS A 252 -9.22 -34.51 13.86
C LYS A 252 -9.39 -34.53 15.39
N THR A 253 -9.82 -33.43 15.99
CA THR A 253 -9.95 -33.27 17.45
C THR A 253 -11.40 -33.34 17.94
N ARG A 254 -12.34 -33.64 17.04
CA ARG A 254 -13.72 -34.07 17.36
C ARG A 254 -13.82 -35.58 17.21
#